data_AF-A0A971UFB1-F1
#
_entry.id   AF-A0A971UFB1-F1
#
_cell.length_a   1.000
_cell.length_b   1.000
_cell.length_c   1.000
_cell.angle_alpha   90.00
_cell.angle_beta   90.00
_cell.angle_gamma   90.00
#
_symmetry.space_group_name_H-M   'P 1'
#
loop_
_entity.id
_entity.type
_entity.pdbx_description
1 polymer ?
#
loop_
_entity_poly.entity_id
_entity_poly.type
_entity_poly.pdbx_seq_one_letter_code
_entity_poly.pdbx_strand_id
1 'polypeptide(L)'
;MPLRAPPRPFASHCNYTWARFLSAQLGRFRSRDPLVYKARDFNLYRYVGNSPTNATDPTGKAWWTPYCLESLNVFVAHSCCASCRWSSGVGDSANEAARLGLQFADGVNSDRTSGVNIVLRHCFTSAYLAVKEGCNCAGCIGGARERYQTWCQGHSDQNRNIGNYNNQAGRQCAGCTGDNARGGTAAGDAASIAKCCLKKIDDGDFFVPGGGRD
;
A
#
# COMPACT_ATOMS: atom_id res chain seq x y z
N MET A 1 15.35 -25.38 22.65
CA MET A 1 15.13 -23.94 22.92
C MET A 1 14.07 -23.43 21.96
N PRO A 2 12.89 -22.97 22.42
CA PRO A 2 11.91 -22.38 21.52
C PRO A 2 12.50 -21.05 21.01
N LEU A 3 12.64 -20.91 19.69
CA LEU A 3 13.03 -19.65 19.08
C LEU A 3 11.92 -18.63 19.34
N ARG A 4 12.04 -17.92 20.45
CA ARG A 4 11.35 -16.66 20.67
C ARG A 4 11.90 -15.70 19.62
N ALA A 5 11.10 -15.36 18.61
CA ALA A 5 11.33 -14.07 17.96
C ALA A 5 11.23 -13.03 19.08
N PRO A 6 12.30 -12.29 19.40
CA PRO A 6 12.24 -11.29 20.46
C PRO A 6 11.10 -10.31 20.13
N PRO A 7 10.36 -9.80 21.13
CA PRO A 7 9.54 -8.63 20.91
C PRO A 7 10.49 -7.50 20.55
N ARG A 8 10.72 -7.27 19.25
CA ARG A 8 11.42 -6.08 18.80
C ARG A 8 10.45 -4.92 19.02
N PRO A 9 10.87 -3.81 19.67
CA PRO A 9 10.03 -2.61 19.78
C PRO A 9 9.79 -1.90 18.43
N PHE A 10 10.23 -2.49 17.31
CA PHE A 10 10.14 -1.96 15.96
C PHE A 10 9.52 -3.01 15.04
N ALA A 11 8.27 -3.39 15.32
CA ALA A 11 7.47 -4.17 14.38
C ALA A 11 7.16 -3.28 13.18
N SER A 12 8.03 -3.30 12.17
CA SER A 12 7.74 -2.64 10.90
C SER A 12 6.57 -3.34 10.23
N HIS A 13 5.72 -2.59 9.51
CA HIS A 13 4.55 -3.15 8.82
C HIS A 13 4.86 -4.23 7.75
N CYS A 14 6.12 -4.61 7.57
CA CYS A 14 6.56 -5.76 6.79
C CYS A 14 6.40 -7.12 7.50
N ASN A 15 6.46 -7.18 8.84
CA ASN A 15 6.65 -8.42 9.61
C ASN A 15 5.59 -8.61 10.72
N TYR A 16 4.32 -8.39 10.41
CA TYR A 16 3.23 -8.49 11.40
C TYR A 16 2.76 -9.92 11.68
N THR A 17 3.57 -10.82 12.24
CA THR A 17 3.07 -12.16 12.68
C THR A 17 2.53 -12.11 14.11
N TRP A 18 1.36 -11.52 14.36
CA TRP A 18 0.80 -11.43 15.72
C TRP A 18 -0.43 -12.29 15.95
N ALA A 19 -1.05 -12.85 14.91
CA ALA A 19 -2.31 -13.56 15.08
C ALA A 19 -2.15 -15.01 15.57
N ARG A 20 -1.09 -15.73 15.17
CA ARG A 20 -0.90 -17.15 15.50
C ARG A 20 0.57 -17.56 15.60
N PHE A 21 0.86 -18.47 16.53
CA PHE A 21 2.19 -19.11 16.65
C PHE A 21 2.34 -20.24 15.62
N LEU A 22 3.33 -20.15 14.73
CA LEU A 22 3.68 -21.24 13.81
C LEU A 22 4.57 -22.28 14.50
N SER A 23 4.23 -23.56 14.39
CA SER A 23 5.10 -24.65 14.83
C SER A 23 5.87 -25.21 13.63
N ALA A 24 7.12 -24.81 13.46
CA ALA A 24 7.97 -25.28 12.36
C ALA A 24 8.08 -26.82 12.34
N GLN A 25 8.21 -27.45 13.50
CA GLN A 25 8.25 -28.91 13.65
C GLN A 25 6.98 -29.62 13.17
N LEU A 26 5.82 -28.94 13.19
CA LEU A 26 4.54 -29.52 12.79
C LEU A 26 4.04 -28.98 11.44
N GLY A 27 4.76 -28.03 10.83
CA GLY A 27 4.35 -27.36 9.59
C GLY A 27 2.99 -26.64 9.67
N ARG A 28 2.54 -26.23 10.86
CA ARG A 28 1.17 -25.70 11.07
C ARG A 28 1.08 -24.71 12.22
N PHE A 29 0.01 -23.91 12.27
CA PHE A 29 -0.27 -23.01 13.39
C PHE A 29 -0.66 -23.77 14.66
N ARG A 30 -0.28 -23.24 15.83
CA ARG A 30 -0.58 -23.81 17.16
C ARG A 30 -1.93 -23.39 17.71
N SER A 31 -2.55 -22.37 17.13
CA SER A 31 -3.88 -21.89 17.48
C SER A 31 -4.77 -21.89 16.24
N ARG A 32 -6.08 -22.03 16.47
CA ARG A 32 -7.11 -21.97 15.43
C ARG A 32 -7.11 -20.59 14.76
N ASP A 33 -7.39 -20.56 13.46
CA ASP A 33 -7.55 -19.33 12.68
C ASP A 33 -8.57 -18.38 13.31
N PRO A 34 -8.20 -17.14 13.69
CA PRO A 34 -9.16 -16.16 14.19
C PRO A 34 -10.17 -15.71 13.14
N LEU A 35 -9.87 -15.88 11.85
CA LEU A 35 -10.82 -15.63 10.75
C LEU A 35 -11.77 -16.81 10.51
N VAL A 36 -11.51 -17.97 11.14
CA VAL A 36 -12.31 -19.19 10.96
C VAL A 36 -12.48 -19.48 9.45
N TYR A 37 -13.68 -19.80 8.97
CA TYR A 37 -13.96 -20.07 7.56
C TYR A 37 -13.96 -18.81 6.68
N LYS A 38 -13.87 -17.60 7.29
CA LYS A 38 -13.78 -16.37 6.50
C LYS A 38 -12.48 -16.30 5.70
N ALA A 39 -11.42 -17.00 6.13
CA ALA A 39 -10.19 -17.17 5.36
C ALA A 39 -10.36 -18.05 4.10
N ARG A 40 -11.57 -18.58 3.84
CA ARG A 40 -11.88 -19.54 2.76
C ARG A 40 -10.99 -20.80 2.80
N ASP A 41 -10.47 -21.11 3.98
CA ASP A 41 -9.77 -22.35 4.29
C ASP A 41 -10.59 -23.16 5.29
N PHE A 42 -10.86 -24.43 4.97
CA PHE A 42 -11.54 -25.35 5.88
C PHE A 42 -10.62 -25.88 6.99
N ASN A 43 -9.30 -25.83 6.78
CA ASN A 43 -8.31 -26.25 7.77
C ASN A 43 -7.79 -25.04 8.55
N LEU A 44 -8.37 -24.82 9.73
CA LEU A 44 -8.09 -23.67 10.58
C LEU A 44 -6.69 -23.65 11.23
N TYR A 45 -5.86 -24.65 10.96
CA TYR A 45 -4.48 -24.73 11.46
C TYR A 45 -3.45 -24.69 10.34
N ARG A 46 -3.87 -24.73 9.06
CA ARG A 46 -2.97 -24.89 7.91
C ARG A 46 -2.07 -23.67 7.71
N TYR A 47 -0.78 -23.91 7.48
CA TYR A 47 0.17 -22.89 7.07
C TYR A 47 0.26 -22.86 5.54
N VAL A 48 -0.03 -21.70 4.95
CA VAL A 48 0.14 -21.38 3.52
C VAL A 48 -0.38 -22.43 2.51
N GLY A 49 -1.50 -23.09 2.82
CA GLY A 49 -2.07 -24.12 1.94
C GLY A 49 -1.15 -25.33 1.69
N ASN A 50 -0.24 -25.60 2.63
CA ASN A 50 0.83 -26.60 2.50
C ASN A 50 1.87 -26.27 1.40
N SER A 51 2.04 -25.00 1.04
CA SER A 51 3.03 -24.54 0.05
C SER A 51 4.06 -23.55 0.63
N PRO A 52 4.80 -23.91 1.71
CA PRO A 52 5.74 -23.01 2.42
C PRO A 52 6.96 -22.58 1.62
N THR A 53 7.25 -23.26 0.52
CA THR A 53 8.32 -22.88 -0.42
C THR A 53 7.87 -21.78 -1.40
N ASN A 54 6.56 -21.68 -1.67
CA ASN A 54 6.01 -20.74 -2.65
C ASN A 54 5.29 -19.55 -2.00
N ALA A 55 4.98 -19.63 -0.71
CA ALA A 55 4.26 -18.60 0.02
C ALA A 55 4.70 -18.50 1.47
N THR A 56 4.56 -17.30 2.03
CA THR A 56 4.76 -17.01 3.45
C THR A 56 3.49 -16.30 3.94
N ASP A 57 2.99 -16.63 5.13
CA ASP A 57 1.88 -15.92 5.80
C ASP A 57 2.48 -14.92 6.81
N PRO A 58 2.65 -13.64 6.44
CA PRO A 58 3.33 -12.67 7.31
C PRO A 58 2.40 -12.13 8.39
N THR A 59 1.08 -12.39 8.32
CA THR A 59 0.07 -11.90 9.29
C THR A 59 -0.24 -12.93 10.38
N GLY A 60 0.00 -14.21 10.06
CA GLY A 60 -0.47 -15.34 10.83
C GLY A 60 -2.00 -15.48 10.77
N LYS A 61 -2.70 -14.84 9.82
CA LYS A 61 -4.16 -14.95 9.63
C LYS A 61 -4.49 -15.65 8.33
N ALA A 62 -3.84 -15.27 7.24
CA ALA A 62 -3.81 -16.06 6.02
C ALA A 62 -2.77 -15.46 5.07
N TRP A 63 -2.08 -16.33 4.35
CA TRP A 63 -1.33 -16.08 3.11
C TRP A 63 -2.20 -15.59 1.93
N TRP A 64 -3.51 -15.85 2.04
CA TRP A 64 -4.58 -15.26 1.24
C TRP A 64 -5.60 -14.72 2.24
N THR A 65 -5.31 -13.64 2.95
CA THR A 65 -6.40 -12.96 3.67
C THR A 65 -7.42 -12.54 2.62
N PRO A 66 -8.73 -12.69 2.87
CA PRO A 66 -9.70 -11.99 2.04
C PRO A 66 -9.32 -10.53 2.19
N TYR A 67 -8.83 -9.94 1.10
CA TYR A 67 -8.18 -8.63 1.09
C TYR A 67 -9.02 -7.53 1.78
N CYS A 68 -10.32 -7.79 1.93
CA CYS A 68 -11.34 -6.91 2.48
C CYS A 68 -11.61 -7.09 3.98
N LEU A 69 -11.01 -8.08 4.64
CA LEU A 69 -11.09 -8.26 6.11
C LEU A 69 -9.97 -7.52 6.85
N GLU A 70 -8.98 -7.01 6.12
CA GLU A 70 -7.93 -6.16 6.66
C GLU A 70 -8.25 -4.68 6.41
N SER A 71 -7.71 -3.80 7.25
CA SER A 71 -7.74 -2.37 6.95
C SER A 71 -6.87 -2.07 5.72
N LEU A 72 -7.25 -1.04 4.95
CA LEU A 72 -6.49 -0.60 3.78
C LEU A 72 -5.00 -0.38 4.08
N ASN A 73 -4.65 0.20 5.23
CA ASN A 73 -3.26 0.49 5.60
C ASN A 73 -2.43 -0.78 5.78
N VAL A 74 -3.03 -1.83 6.35
CA VAL A 74 -2.36 -3.13 6.50
C VAL A 74 -2.15 -3.75 5.11
N PHE A 75 -3.18 -3.74 4.26
CA PHE A 75 -3.07 -4.25 2.90
C PHE A 75 -2.00 -3.53 2.05
N VAL A 76 -1.96 -2.20 2.14
CA VAL A 76 -0.96 -1.36 1.47
C VAL A 76 0.45 -1.70 1.95
N ALA A 77 0.65 -1.78 3.26
CA ALA A 77 1.97 -2.07 3.81
C ALA A 77 2.48 -3.46 3.42
N HIS A 78 1.64 -4.50 3.49
CA HIS A 78 2.01 -5.85 3.04
C HIS A 78 2.30 -5.89 1.54
N SER A 79 1.47 -5.23 0.73
CA SER A 79 1.66 -5.14 -0.71
C SER A 79 2.98 -4.45 -1.08
N CYS A 80 3.33 -3.37 -0.37
CA CYS A 80 4.59 -2.67 -0.54
C CYS A 80 5.78 -3.50 -0.07
N CYS A 81 5.66 -4.20 1.05
CA CYS A 81 6.67 -5.15 1.51
C CYS A 81 7.00 -6.19 0.43
N ALA A 82 5.98 -6.85 -0.12
CA ALA A 82 6.15 -7.86 -1.16
C ALA A 82 6.72 -7.26 -2.47
N SER A 83 6.26 -6.07 -2.87
CA SER A 83 6.72 -5.43 -4.12
C SER A 83 8.16 -4.94 -4.04
N CYS A 84 8.65 -4.63 -2.83
CA CYS A 84 9.95 -4.01 -2.62
C CYS A 84 10.95 -4.98 -1.98
N ARG A 85 10.92 -6.25 -2.42
CA ARG A 85 11.86 -7.32 -2.01
C ARG A 85 11.93 -7.53 -0.49
N TRP A 86 10.81 -7.39 0.20
CA TRP A 86 10.71 -7.54 1.66
C TRP A 86 11.61 -6.56 2.43
N SER A 87 11.85 -5.37 1.87
CA SER A 87 12.62 -4.32 2.52
C SER A 87 11.97 -3.94 3.86
N SER A 88 12.70 -4.13 4.95
CA SER A 88 12.20 -3.77 6.29
C SER A 88 11.93 -2.27 6.37
N GLY A 89 10.72 -1.89 6.76
CA GLY A 89 10.32 -0.49 6.94
C GLY A 89 9.50 0.11 5.79
N VAL A 90 9.52 -0.48 4.59
CA VAL A 90 8.77 0.04 3.42
C VAL A 90 7.26 0.16 3.70
N GLY A 91 6.70 -0.76 4.50
CA GLY A 91 5.30 -0.70 4.91
C GLY A 91 5.00 0.50 5.82
N ASP A 92 5.94 0.86 6.69
CA ASP A 92 5.84 2.05 7.54
C ASP A 92 5.93 3.31 6.68
N SER A 93 6.90 3.36 5.76
CA SER A 93 7.07 4.44 4.80
C SER A 93 5.84 4.63 3.93
N ALA A 94 5.19 3.54 3.49
CA ALA A 94 3.95 3.58 2.72
C ALA A 94 2.79 4.16 3.52
N ASN A 95 2.61 3.72 4.77
CA ASN A 95 1.57 4.26 5.64
C ASN A 95 1.81 5.73 6.00
N GLU A 96 3.06 6.10 6.21
CA GLU A 96 3.45 7.50 6.44
C GLU A 96 3.19 8.37 5.20
N ALA A 97 3.55 7.89 4.01
CA ALA A 97 3.25 8.58 2.77
C ALA A 97 1.74 8.82 2.58
N ALA A 98 0.91 7.81 2.89
CA ALA A 98 -0.54 7.94 2.82
C ALA A 98 -1.10 8.95 3.83
N ARG A 99 -0.54 8.98 5.04
CA ARG A 99 -0.91 9.93 6.10
C ARG A 99 -0.57 11.36 5.70
N LEU A 100 0.66 11.60 5.23
CA LEU A 100 1.10 12.92 4.79
C LEU A 100 0.35 13.39 3.55
N GLY A 101 0.09 12.50 2.60
CA GLY A 101 -0.72 12.81 1.42
C GLY A 101 -2.15 13.22 1.76
N LEU A 102 -2.76 12.57 2.76
CA LEU A 102 -4.06 12.98 3.30
C LEU A 102 -3.99 14.37 3.96
N GLN A 103 -3.00 14.62 4.81
CA GLN A 103 -2.83 15.92 5.48
C GLN A 103 -2.64 17.06 4.48
N PHE A 104 -1.81 16.83 3.46
CA PHE A 104 -1.58 17.80 2.39
C PHE A 104 -2.88 18.07 1.61
N ALA A 105 -3.57 17.02 1.16
CA ALA A 105 -4.81 17.19 0.41
C ALA A 105 -5.90 17.88 1.22
N ASP A 106 -6.07 17.51 2.51
CA ASP A 106 -7.04 18.14 3.41
C ASP A 106 -6.71 19.62 3.67
N GLY A 107 -5.42 19.99 3.67
CA GLY A 107 -4.98 21.37 3.77
C GLY A 107 -5.28 22.23 2.54
N VAL A 108 -5.49 21.61 1.38
CA VAL A 108 -5.84 22.30 0.12
C VAL A 108 -7.35 22.30 -0.09
N ASN A 109 -7.99 21.15 0.08
CA ASN A 109 -9.43 20.99 0.00
C ASN A 109 -9.87 19.93 1.01
N SER A 110 -10.60 20.34 2.04
CA SER A 110 -11.05 19.44 3.12
C SER A 110 -12.18 18.49 2.69
N ASP A 111 -12.83 18.72 1.55
CA ASP A 111 -13.78 17.75 0.99
C ASP A 111 -13.03 16.56 0.39
N ARG A 112 -12.95 15.49 1.18
CA ARG A 112 -12.28 14.23 0.83
C ARG A 112 -12.93 13.46 -0.32
N THR A 113 -14.11 13.88 -0.77
CA THR A 113 -14.80 13.31 -1.92
C THR A 113 -14.59 14.13 -3.19
N SER A 114 -14.08 15.36 -3.07
CA SER A 114 -13.73 16.18 -4.22
C SER A 114 -12.64 15.51 -5.07
N GLY A 115 -12.74 15.67 -6.39
CA GLY A 115 -11.73 15.18 -7.32
C GLY A 115 -10.34 15.78 -7.02
N VAL A 116 -10.28 17.05 -6.60
CA VAL A 116 -9.04 17.73 -6.18
C VAL A 116 -8.38 17.00 -5.01
N ASN A 117 -9.12 16.73 -3.92
CA ASN A 117 -8.55 16.03 -2.76
C ASN A 117 -8.12 14.61 -3.13
N ILE A 118 -8.93 13.88 -3.90
CA ILE A 118 -8.58 12.53 -4.39
C ILE A 118 -7.24 12.57 -5.14
N VAL A 119 -7.12 13.44 -6.15
CA VAL A 119 -5.91 13.58 -6.98
C VAL A 119 -4.68 13.93 -6.13
N LEU A 120 -4.79 14.91 -5.23
CA LEU A 120 -3.67 15.34 -4.39
C LEU A 120 -3.18 14.21 -3.47
N ARG A 121 -4.09 13.40 -2.93
CA ARG A 121 -3.71 12.21 -2.15
C ARG A 121 -2.90 11.24 -3.00
N HIS A 122 -3.33 10.94 -4.22
CA HIS A 122 -2.60 10.04 -5.13
C HIS A 122 -1.22 10.58 -5.50
N CYS A 123 -1.16 11.86 -5.89
CA CYS A 123 0.07 12.53 -6.30
C CYS A 123 1.09 12.53 -5.17
N PHE A 124 0.73 13.12 -4.03
CA PHE A 124 1.67 13.32 -2.92
C PHE A 124 2.13 11.98 -2.34
N THR A 125 1.20 11.05 -2.11
CA THR A 125 1.51 9.75 -1.54
C THR A 125 2.52 8.98 -2.39
N SER A 126 2.31 8.95 -3.72
CA SER A 126 3.20 8.23 -4.63
C SER A 126 4.56 8.91 -4.79
N ALA A 127 4.58 10.24 -4.83
CA ALA A 127 5.80 11.03 -4.90
C ALA A 127 6.67 10.86 -3.64
N TYR A 128 6.05 10.99 -2.46
CA TYR A 128 6.74 10.90 -1.18
C TYR A 128 7.35 9.53 -0.97
N LEU A 129 6.60 8.46 -1.30
CA LEU A 129 7.14 7.11 -1.22
C LEU A 129 8.28 6.89 -2.21
N ALA A 130 8.23 7.52 -3.40
CA ALA A 130 9.33 7.44 -4.37
C ALA A 130 10.62 8.06 -3.81
N VAL A 131 10.53 9.22 -3.16
CA VAL A 131 11.70 9.83 -2.50
C VAL A 131 12.25 8.95 -1.37
N LYS A 132 11.38 8.26 -0.62
CA LYS A 132 11.79 7.43 0.53
C LYS A 132 12.37 6.07 0.14
N GLU A 133 11.74 5.40 -0.82
CA GLU A 133 11.98 3.98 -1.11
C GLU A 133 12.44 3.72 -2.56
N GLY A 134 12.50 4.78 -3.37
CA GLY A 134 12.88 4.72 -4.78
C GLY A 134 11.70 4.54 -5.74
N CYS A 135 11.91 4.99 -6.99
CA CYS A 135 10.89 5.01 -8.04
C CYS A 135 10.26 3.64 -8.33
N ASN A 136 11.07 2.58 -8.35
CA ASN A 136 10.58 1.23 -8.64
C ASN A 136 9.62 0.74 -7.53
N CYS A 137 10.01 0.95 -6.27
CA CYS A 137 9.22 0.51 -5.12
C CYS A 137 7.91 1.30 -5.00
N ALA A 138 7.93 2.60 -5.23
CA ALA A 138 6.78 3.48 -5.02
C ALA A 138 5.55 3.18 -5.90
N GLY A 139 5.68 2.34 -6.92
CA GLY A 139 4.52 1.80 -7.64
C GLY A 139 3.57 0.98 -6.76
N CYS A 140 4.06 0.44 -5.64
CA CYS A 140 3.31 -0.46 -4.78
C CYS A 140 2.09 0.19 -4.12
N ILE A 141 2.22 1.43 -3.64
CA ILE A 141 1.19 2.09 -2.83
C ILE A 141 -0.05 2.40 -3.65
N GLY A 142 0.16 2.94 -4.86
CA GLY A 142 -0.92 3.19 -5.81
C GLY A 142 -1.61 1.88 -6.19
N GLY A 143 -0.85 0.90 -6.69
CA GLY A 143 -1.42 -0.38 -7.11
C GLY A 143 -2.10 -1.16 -5.98
N ALA A 144 -1.63 -1.05 -4.73
CA ALA A 144 -2.30 -1.66 -3.59
C ALA A 144 -3.61 -0.94 -3.26
N ARG A 145 -3.61 0.39 -3.16
CA ARG A 145 -4.82 1.14 -2.86
C ARG A 145 -5.91 0.91 -3.91
N GLU A 146 -5.57 0.97 -5.20
CA GLU A 146 -6.57 0.73 -6.26
C GLU A 146 -7.15 -0.69 -6.20
N ARG A 147 -6.30 -1.71 -5.98
CA ARG A 147 -6.76 -3.10 -5.85
C ARG A 147 -7.71 -3.28 -4.68
N TYR A 148 -7.39 -2.69 -3.54
CA TYR A 148 -8.26 -2.75 -2.36
C TYR A 148 -9.62 -2.09 -2.66
N GLN A 149 -9.62 -0.91 -3.28
CA GLN A 149 -10.86 -0.20 -3.60
C GLN A 149 -11.73 -0.97 -4.61
N THR A 150 -11.12 -1.56 -5.64
CA THR A 150 -11.85 -2.39 -6.61
C THR A 150 -12.40 -3.67 -5.98
N TRP A 151 -11.57 -4.40 -5.22
CA TRP A 151 -11.96 -5.71 -4.67
C TRP A 151 -12.88 -5.62 -3.46
N CYS A 152 -12.74 -4.57 -2.65
CA CYS A 152 -13.35 -4.49 -1.33
C CYS A 152 -14.35 -3.35 -1.17
N GLN A 153 -14.31 -2.36 -2.06
CA GLN A 153 -15.19 -1.18 -2.00
C GLN A 153 -16.01 -1.00 -3.29
N GLY A 154 -15.94 -1.94 -4.22
CA GLY A 154 -16.76 -1.95 -5.44
C GLY A 154 -16.39 -0.86 -6.46
N HIS A 155 -15.16 -0.31 -6.42
CA HIS A 155 -14.73 0.64 -7.44
C HIS A 155 -14.61 -0.02 -8.81
N SER A 156 -15.02 0.70 -9.86
CA SER A 156 -14.87 0.26 -11.25
C SER A 156 -13.40 0.22 -11.67
N ASP A 157 -13.13 -0.53 -12.74
CA ASP A 157 -11.80 -0.52 -13.38
C ASP A 157 -11.40 0.87 -13.90
N GLN A 158 -12.39 1.68 -14.30
CA GLN A 158 -12.15 3.06 -14.70
C GLN A 158 -11.58 3.88 -13.53
N ASN A 159 -12.17 3.76 -12.33
CA ASN A 159 -11.67 4.45 -11.14
C ASN A 159 -10.23 4.03 -10.80
N ARG A 160 -9.95 2.73 -10.91
CA ARG A 160 -8.58 2.19 -10.74
C ARG A 160 -7.60 2.78 -11.74
N ASN A 161 -7.98 2.92 -13.01
CA ASN A 161 -7.10 3.49 -14.04
C ASN A 161 -6.82 4.98 -13.79
N ILE A 162 -7.83 5.74 -13.35
CA ILE A 162 -7.70 7.15 -12.95
C ILE A 162 -6.72 7.28 -11.77
N GLY A 163 -6.90 6.47 -10.72
CA GLY A 163 -6.00 6.46 -9.58
C GLY A 163 -4.56 6.13 -9.99
N ASN A 164 -4.37 5.07 -10.81
CA ASN A 164 -3.05 4.70 -11.35
C ASN A 164 -2.36 5.83 -12.13
N TYR A 165 -3.10 6.57 -12.95
CA TYR A 165 -2.59 7.72 -13.69
C TYR A 165 -2.12 8.83 -12.74
N ASN A 166 -2.95 9.20 -11.75
CA ASN A 166 -2.60 10.24 -10.77
C ASN A 166 -1.42 9.81 -9.88
N ASN A 167 -1.31 8.52 -9.56
CA ASN A 167 -0.16 7.95 -8.84
C ASN A 167 1.14 8.04 -9.69
N GLN A 168 1.05 7.80 -11.00
CA GLN A 168 2.18 7.94 -11.92
C GLN A 168 2.66 9.40 -12.00
N ALA A 169 1.74 10.34 -12.17
CA ALA A 169 2.05 11.76 -12.18
C ALA A 169 2.70 12.22 -10.85
N GLY A 170 2.27 11.65 -9.72
CA GLY A 170 2.94 11.82 -8.44
C GLY A 170 4.41 11.36 -8.46
N ARG A 171 4.69 10.14 -8.92
CA ARG A 171 6.09 9.67 -9.04
C ARG A 171 6.93 10.56 -9.96
N GLN A 172 6.35 11.10 -11.02
CA GLN A 172 7.05 12.07 -11.88
C GLN A 172 7.41 13.36 -11.13
N CYS A 173 6.58 13.82 -10.20
CA CYS A 173 6.91 14.95 -9.32
C CYS A 173 8.10 14.69 -8.39
N ALA A 174 8.42 13.42 -8.12
CA ALA A 174 9.63 13.03 -7.41
C ALA A 174 10.85 12.85 -8.33
N GLY A 175 10.72 13.04 -9.65
CA GLY A 175 11.80 12.83 -10.62
C GLY A 175 11.86 11.44 -11.24
N CYS A 176 10.85 10.59 -11.01
CA CYS A 176 10.80 9.26 -11.61
C CYS A 176 10.40 9.30 -13.09
N THR A 177 10.97 8.40 -13.88
CA THR A 177 10.85 8.37 -15.34
C THR A 177 10.51 6.97 -15.86
N GLY A 178 10.30 6.85 -17.17
CA GLY A 178 9.99 5.60 -17.85
C GLY A 178 8.58 5.09 -17.57
N ASP A 179 8.34 3.81 -17.89
CA ASP A 179 7.02 3.21 -17.82
C ASP A 179 6.45 3.21 -16.40
N ASN A 180 5.24 3.74 -16.25
CA ASN A 180 4.58 3.97 -14.97
C ASN A 180 5.42 4.79 -13.97
N ALA A 181 6.42 5.55 -14.44
CA ALA A 181 7.37 6.29 -13.61
C ALA A 181 8.06 5.40 -12.55
N ARG A 182 8.55 4.22 -12.96
CA ARG A 182 9.28 3.26 -12.10
C ARG A 182 10.80 3.31 -12.25
N GLY A 183 11.32 4.04 -13.24
CA GLY A 183 12.74 4.28 -13.45
C GLY A 183 13.21 5.62 -12.89
N GLY A 184 14.53 5.86 -12.97
CA GLY A 184 15.15 7.10 -12.53
C GLY A 184 15.49 7.14 -11.04
N THR A 185 15.96 8.31 -10.61
CA THR A 185 16.36 8.58 -9.22
C THR A 185 15.41 9.60 -8.64
N ALA A 186 14.66 9.20 -7.62
CA ALA A 186 13.75 10.11 -6.94
C ALA A 186 14.52 11.09 -6.05
N ALA A 187 14.09 12.35 -6.04
CA ALA A 187 14.64 13.39 -5.19
C ALA A 187 13.57 14.44 -4.83
N GLY A 188 13.82 15.18 -3.76
CA GLY A 188 12.95 16.25 -3.29
C GLY A 188 12.55 16.11 -1.83
N ASP A 189 11.74 17.05 -1.36
CA ASP A 189 11.14 17.05 -0.03
C ASP A 189 9.62 17.20 -0.12
N ALA A 190 8.95 17.20 1.04
CA ALA A 190 7.50 17.35 1.09
C ALA A 190 7.01 18.65 0.43
N ALA A 191 7.76 19.75 0.54
CA ALA A 191 7.36 21.04 -0.02
C ALA A 191 7.52 21.07 -1.54
N SER A 192 8.61 20.53 -2.07
CA SER A 192 8.82 20.44 -3.53
C SER A 192 7.79 19.52 -4.18
N ILE A 193 7.46 18.40 -3.52
CA ILE A 193 6.40 17.48 -3.96
C ILE A 193 5.05 18.19 -3.98
N ALA A 194 4.67 18.84 -2.88
CA ALA A 194 3.40 19.57 -2.77
C ALA A 194 3.27 20.62 -3.89
N LYS A 195 4.32 21.40 -4.12
CA LYS A 195 4.36 22.42 -5.18
C LYS A 195 4.17 21.81 -6.57
N CYS A 196 4.80 20.67 -6.87
CA CYS A 196 4.62 19.99 -8.14
C CYS A 196 3.20 19.43 -8.31
N CYS A 197 2.63 18.82 -7.26
CA CYS A 197 1.26 18.31 -7.30
C CYS A 197 0.24 19.42 -7.53
N LEU A 198 0.40 20.59 -6.90
CA LEU A 198 -0.48 21.74 -7.14
C LEU A 198 -0.35 22.24 -8.58
N LYS A 199 0.88 22.43 -9.06
CA LYS A 199 1.13 22.87 -10.43
C LYS A 199 0.47 21.94 -11.46
N LYS A 200 0.56 20.63 -11.27
CA LYS A 200 -0.08 19.66 -12.16
C LYS A 200 -1.61 19.71 -12.13
N ILE A 201 -2.22 20.14 -11.02
CA ILE A 201 -3.67 20.42 -11.02
C ILE A 201 -3.96 21.63 -11.90
N ASP A 202 -3.21 22.72 -11.71
CA ASP A 202 -3.41 23.97 -12.46
C ASP A 202 -3.17 23.78 -13.97
N ASP A 203 -2.20 22.94 -14.33
CA ASP A 203 -1.88 22.61 -15.72
C ASP A 203 -2.90 21.63 -16.37
N GLY A 204 -3.80 21.03 -15.58
CA GLY A 204 -4.75 20.02 -16.08
C GLY A 204 -4.11 18.65 -16.34
N ASP A 205 -2.94 18.39 -15.75
CA ASP A 205 -2.14 17.16 -15.88
C ASP A 205 -2.69 15.98 -15.06
N PHE A 206 -3.86 16.14 -14.45
CA PHE A 206 -4.54 15.08 -13.69
C PHE A 206 -5.92 14.79 -14.22
N PHE A 207 -6.35 13.54 -14.04
CA PHE A 207 -7.74 13.20 -14.22
C PHE A 207 -8.50 13.43 -12.91
N VAL A 208 -9.37 14.44 -12.90
CA VAL A 208 -10.19 14.85 -11.76
C VAL A 208 -11.61 14.25 -11.92
N PRO A 209 -12.01 13.25 -11.11
CA PRO A 209 -13.36 12.69 -11.17
C PRO A 209 -14.42 13.76 -10.88
N GLY A 210 -15.42 13.90 -11.76
CA GLY A 210 -16.53 14.85 -11.60
C GLY A 210 -16.19 16.32 -11.88
N GLY A 211 -14.93 16.63 -12.23
CA GLY A 211 -14.51 17.98 -12.60
C GLY A 211 -14.78 18.24 -14.08
N GLY A 212 -15.99 18.72 -14.39
CA GLY A 212 -16.14 19.60 -15.54
C GLY A 212 -15.24 20.82 -15.34
N ARG A 213 -14.57 21.27 -16.39
CA ARG A 213 -13.95 22.60 -16.39
C ARG A 213 -15.09 23.59 -16.41
N ASP A 214 -15.13 24.49 -15.44
CA ASP A 214 -15.79 25.78 -15.64
C ASP A 214 -14.89 26.64 -16.55
#